data_AF-A0ABD4TI21-F1
#
_entry.id   AF-A0ABD4TI21-F1
#
_cell.length_a   1.000
_cell.length_b   1.000
_cell.length_c   1.000
_cell.angle_alpha   90.00
_cell.angle_beta   90.00
_cell.angle_gamma   90.00
#
_symmetry.space_group_name_H-M   'P 1'
#
loop_
_entity.id
_entity.type
_entity.pdbx_description
1 polymer ?
#
loop_
_entity_poly.entity_id
_entity_poly.type
_entity_poly.pdbx_seq_one_letter_code
_entity_poly.pdbx_strand_id
1 'polypeptide(L)'
;MFVLVTYDVNTETPEGRRRLRRVAKICMNYGTRVQNSVFECVVDSVQLMEMKAKIGDIIDPAIDSVRYYNLGKHGRAHVEHVGAKPGLNVEDVLIF
;
A
#
# COMPACT_ATOMS: atom_id res chain seq x y z
N MET A 1 12.09 0.26 7.39
CA MET A 1 10.94 0.60 8.25
C MET A 1 9.70 -0.03 7.66
N PHE A 2 8.78 -0.53 8.50
CA PHE A 2 7.50 -1.07 8.06
C PHE A 2 6.48 0.06 8.01
N VAL A 3 5.86 0.27 6.84
CA VAL A 3 4.89 1.33 6.59
C VAL A 3 3.61 0.73 6.03
N LEU A 4 2.50 0.93 6.74
CA LEU A 4 1.17 0.61 6.22
C LEU A 4 0.66 1.81 5.44
N VAL A 5 0.29 1.59 4.19
CA VAL A 5 -0.28 2.60 3.29
C VAL A 5 -1.75 2.27 3.08
N THR A 6 -2.64 3.19 3.45
CA THR A 6 -4.08 3.07 3.19
C THR A 6 -4.47 4.12 2.16
N TYR A 7 -5.11 3.69 1.08
CA TYR A 7 -5.59 4.56 0.01
C TYR A 7 -7.12 4.53 -0.05
N ASP A 8 -7.75 5.65 0.26
CA ASP A 8 -9.17 5.85 0.07
C ASP A 8 -9.41 6.49 -1.30
N VAL A 9 -10.13 5.76 -2.15
CA VAL A 9 -10.36 6.11 -3.55
C VAL A 9 -11.67 5.50 -4.01
N ASN A 10 -12.49 6.28 -4.70
CA ASN A 10 -13.73 5.78 -5.27
C ASN A 10 -13.44 4.84 -6.46
N THR A 11 -13.67 3.53 -6.29
CA THR A 11 -13.44 2.53 -7.34
C THR A 11 -14.65 2.23 -8.24
N GLU A 12 -15.77 2.92 -8.06
CA GLU A 12 -16.94 2.78 -8.94
C GLU A 12 -16.72 3.43 -10.31
N THR A 13 -15.83 4.42 -10.36
CA THR A 13 -15.46 5.12 -11.60
C THR A 13 -14.25 4.47 -12.30
N PRO A 14 -14.19 4.49 -13.65
CA PRO A 14 -13.00 4.07 -14.38
C PRO A 14 -11.72 4.80 -13.97
N GLU A 15 -11.83 6.09 -13.67
CA GLU A 15 -10.75 6.99 -13.27
C GLU A 15 -10.17 6.58 -11.91
N GLY A 16 -11.03 6.37 -10.91
CA GLY A 16 -10.58 5.93 -9.60
C GLY A 16 -9.98 4.52 -9.63
N ARG A 17 -10.55 3.59 -10.43
CA ARG A 17 -9.90 2.29 -10.70
C ARG A 17 -8.53 2.44 -11.36
N ARG A 18 -8.33 3.45 -12.21
CA ARG A 18 -7.04 3.73 -12.86
C ARG A 18 -6.04 4.29 -11.86
N ARG A 19 -6.44 5.23 -10.99
CA ARG A 19 -5.57 5.76 -9.93
C ARG A 19 -5.16 4.65 -8.95
N LEU A 20 -6.11 3.83 -8.48
CA LEU A 20 -5.81 2.66 -7.64
C LEU A 20 -4.80 1.70 -8.27
N ARG A 21 -4.96 1.38 -9.56
CA ARG A 21 -3.99 0.52 -10.27
C ARG A 21 -2.58 1.13 -10.30
N ARG A 22 -2.47 2.44 -10.51
CA ARG A 22 -1.17 3.14 -10.55
C ARG A 22 -0.52 3.22 -9.17
N VAL A 23 -1.29 3.57 -8.13
CA VAL A 23 -0.82 3.59 -6.73
C VAL A 23 -0.39 2.18 -6.30
N ALA A 24 -1.22 1.16 -6.58
CA ALA A 24 -0.89 -0.22 -6.25
C ALA A 24 0.42 -0.68 -6.89
N LYS A 25 0.65 -0.33 -8.17
CA LYS A 25 1.90 -0.67 -8.86
C LYS A 25 3.13 -0.05 -8.17
N ILE A 26 3.02 1.17 -7.64
CA ILE A 26 4.11 1.80 -6.89
C ILE A 26 4.33 1.09 -5.56
N CYS A 27 3.28 0.88 -4.76
CA CYS A 27 3.41 0.26 -3.44
C CYS A 27 3.95 -1.18 -3.52
N MET A 28 3.55 -1.94 -4.55
CA MET A 28 4.02 -3.32 -4.76
C MET A 28 5.49 -3.43 -5.17
N ASN A 29 6.16 -2.33 -5.56
CA ASN A 29 7.61 -2.36 -5.76
C ASN A 29 8.38 -2.45 -4.43
N TYR A 30 7.71 -2.16 -3.31
CA TYR A 30 8.31 -2.06 -1.98
C TYR A 30 7.61 -2.95 -0.95
N GLY A 31 6.66 -3.78 -1.36
CA GLY A 31 5.73 -4.39 -0.43
C GLY A 31 4.64 -5.23 -1.08
N THR A 32 3.61 -5.55 -0.32
CA THR A 32 2.48 -6.35 -0.80
C THR A 32 1.15 -5.67 -0.56
N ARG A 33 0.23 -5.88 -1.51
CA ARG A 33 -1.16 -5.46 -1.42
C ARG A 33 -1.95 -6.47 -0.58
N VAL A 34 -2.35 -6.06 0.62
CA VAL A 34 -3.02 -6.94 1.61
C VAL A 34 -4.55 -6.83 1.59
N GLN A 35 -5.08 -5.71 1.10
CA GLN A 35 -6.51 -5.53 0.82
C GLN A 35 -6.71 -4.78 -0.50
N ASN A 36 -7.95 -4.44 -0.87
CA ASN A 36 -8.22 -3.73 -2.12
C ASN A 36 -7.39 -2.44 -2.26
N SER A 37 -7.27 -1.64 -1.21
CA SER A 37 -6.51 -0.39 -1.27
C SER A 37 -5.61 -0.18 -0.05
N VAL A 38 -5.17 -1.28 0.57
CA VAL A 38 -4.22 -1.28 1.69
C VAL A 38 -2.97 -2.06 1.30
N PHE A 39 -1.80 -1.48 1.62
CA PHE A 39 -0.49 -1.99 1.23
C PHE A 39 0.45 -2.00 2.43
N GLU A 40 1.18 -3.10 2.59
CA GLU A 40 2.26 -3.23 3.57
C GLU A 40 3.59 -3.06 2.85
N CYS A 41 4.33 -2.00 3.16
CA CYS A 41 5.59 -1.66 2.50
C CYS A 41 6.78 -1.72 3.48
N VAL A 42 7.90 -2.27 3.03
CA VAL A 42 9.18 -2.26 3.73
C VAL A 42 10.13 -1.36 2.96
N VAL A 43 10.39 -0.17 3.50
CA VAL A 43 11.16 0.90 2.82
C VAL A 43 12.19 1.50 3.76
N ASP A 44 13.23 2.15 3.24
CA ASP A 44 14.03 3.14 3.99
C ASP A 44 13.42 4.55 3.92
N SER A 45 14.08 5.55 4.50
CA SER A 45 13.57 6.94 4.53
C SER A 45 13.55 7.59 3.15
N VAL A 46 14.53 7.29 2.30
CA VAL A 46 14.64 7.84 0.94
C VAL A 46 13.57 7.21 0.06
N GLN A 47 13.45 5.89 0.10
CA GLN A 47 12.41 5.14 -0.60
C GLN A 47 11.00 5.58 -0.18
N LEU A 48 10.76 5.84 1.12
CA LEU A 48 9.49 6.38 1.58
C LEU A 48 9.18 7.76 1.00
N MET A 49 10.19 8.65 0.93
CA MET A 49 10.03 9.98 0.34
C MET A 49 9.70 9.89 -1.15
N GLU A 50 10.43 9.07 -1.91
CA GLU A 50 10.16 8.83 -3.33
C GLU A 50 8.77 8.23 -3.55
N MET A 51 8.38 7.25 -2.73
CA MET A 51 7.06 6.62 -2.82
C MET A 51 5.95 7.65 -2.59
N LYS A 52 6.09 8.50 -1.56
CA LYS A 52 5.13 9.58 -1.28
C LYS A 52 5.02 10.57 -2.44
N ALA A 53 6.14 10.96 -3.06
CA ALA A 53 6.14 11.84 -4.21
C ALA A 53 5.41 11.21 -5.41
N LYS A 54 5.79 9.98 -5.79
CA LYS A 54 5.16 9.26 -6.91
C LYS A 54 3.66 9.04 -6.71
N ILE A 55 3.22 8.77 -5.48
CA ILE A 55 1.79 8.64 -5.15
C ILE A 55 1.09 10.00 -5.24
N GLY A 56 1.73 11.08 -4.74
CA GLY A 56 1.23 12.45 -4.85
C GLY A 56 0.92 12.89 -6.28
N ASP A 57 1.73 12.45 -7.25
CA ASP A 57 1.54 12.75 -8.68
C ASP A 57 0.37 11.99 -9.33
N ILE A 58 -0.23 11.02 -8.64
CA ILE A 58 -1.28 10.14 -9.17
C ILE A 58 -2.64 10.47 -8.58
N ILE A 59 -2.69 10.74 -7.29
CA ILE A 59 -3.94 10.94 -6.57
C ILE A 59 -4.57 12.27 -6.97
N ASP A 60 -5.88 12.35 -6.75
CA ASP A 60 -6.59 13.63 -6.78
C ASP A 60 -6.90 14.05 -5.34
N PRO A 61 -6.15 15.01 -4.75
CA PRO A 61 -6.34 15.40 -3.35
C PRO A 61 -7.71 16.00 -3.01
N ALA A 62 -8.52 16.35 -4.01
CA ALA A 62 -9.86 16.86 -3.78
C ALA A 62 -10.88 15.74 -3.47
N ILE A 63 -10.59 14.50 -3.90
CA ILE A 63 -11.54 13.37 -3.83
C ILE A 63 -10.93 12.06 -3.31
N ASP A 64 -9.61 12.01 -3.18
CA ASP A 64 -8.90 10.85 -2.66
C ASP A 64 -8.19 11.20 -1.35
N SER A 65 -7.87 10.18 -0.54
CA SER A 65 -6.97 10.35 0.60
C SER A 65 -5.98 9.21 0.75
N VAL A 66 -4.73 9.52 1.12
CA VAL A 66 -3.69 8.52 1.39
C VAL A 66 -3.15 8.75 2.80
N ARG A 67 -3.03 7.68 3.59
CA ARG A 67 -2.42 7.73 4.91
C ARG A 67 -1.25 6.76 4.98
N TYR A 68 -0.19 7.19 5.66
CA TYR A 68 1.04 6.44 5.86
C TYR A 68 1.25 6.24 7.35
N TYR A 69 1.20 5.00 7.81
CA TYR A 69 1.45 4.64 9.20
C TYR A 69 2.83 4.00 9.29
N ASN A 70 3.78 4.67 9.91
CA ASN A 70 5.08 4.07 10.21
C ASN A 70 4.93 3.22 11.47
N LEU A 71 5.01 1.91 11.30
CA LEU A 71 4.83 0.92 12.38
C LEU A 71 6.19 0.40 12.92
N GLY A 72 7.31 1.00 12.49
CA GLY A 72 8.64 0.67 13.01
C GLY A 72 9.17 -0.69 12.51
N LYS A 73 10.07 -1.32 13.29
CA LYS A 73 10.69 -2.60 12.92
C LYS A 73 9.85 -3.83 13.28
N HIS A 74 8.99 -3.72 14.30
CA HIS A 74 8.20 -4.84 14.82
C HIS A 74 6.70 -4.72 14.52
N GLY A 75 6.30 -3.73 13.72
CA GLY A 75 4.89 -3.46 13.45
C GLY A 75 4.10 -4.63 12.88
N ARG A 76 4.77 -5.51 12.12
CA ARG A 76 4.15 -6.68 11.50
C ARG A 76 3.69 -7.75 12.50
N ALA A 77 4.38 -7.88 13.63
CA ALA A 77 4.03 -8.87 14.66
C ALA A 77 2.69 -8.58 15.37
N HIS A 78 2.11 -7.40 15.12
CA HIS A 78 0.85 -6.96 15.71
C HIS A 78 -0.27 -6.83 14.67
N VAL A 79 -0.10 -7.42 13.49
CA VAL A 79 -1.13 -7.45 12.45
C VAL A 79 -1.96 -8.71 12.60
N GLU A 80 -3.27 -8.54 12.79
CA GLU A 80 -4.25 -9.61 12.77
C GLU A 80 -5.19 -9.42 11.57
N HIS A 81 -5.46 -10.50 10.83
CA HIS A 81 -6.38 -10.49 9.69
C HIS A 81 -7.58 -11.37 10.02
N VAL A 82 -8.78 -10.84 9.82
CA VAL A 82 -10.04 -11.59 9.92
C VAL A 82 -10.82 -11.49 8.61
N GLY A 83 -11.33 -12.62 8.11
CA GLY A 83 -12.21 -12.66 6.94
C GLY A 83 -11.54 -13.18 5.66
N ALA A 84 -12.08 -12.81 4.50
CA ALA A 84 -11.71 -13.39 3.22
C ALA A 84 -10.24 -13.13 2.86
N LYS A 85 -9.60 -14.16 2.27
CA LYS A 85 -8.27 -14.19 1.63
C LYS A 85 -7.13 -13.59 2.47
N PRO A 86 -6.30 -14.40 3.15
CA PRO A 86 -5.09 -13.88 3.79
C PRO A 86 -4.21 -13.21 2.72
N GLY A 87 -3.71 -12.01 3.01
CA GLY A 87 -2.76 -11.32 2.13
C GLY A 87 -1.52 -12.19 1.90
N LEU A 88 -0.93 -12.10 0.70
CA LEU A 88 0.36 -12.72 0.42
C LEU A 88 1.41 -12.16 1.39
N ASN A 89 2.13 -13.02 2.08
CA ASN A 89 3.20 -12.60 2.97
C ASN A 89 4.47 -12.38 2.12
N VAL A 90 5.05 -11.17 2.21
CA VAL A 90 6.23 -10.76 1.43
C VAL A 90 7.47 -11.62 1.73
N GLU A 91 7.49 -12.29 2.89
CA GLU A 91 8.57 -13.18 3.32
C GLU A 91 8.28 -14.65 3.01
N ASP A 92 7.08 -14.99 2.55
CA ASP A 92 6.78 -16.36 2.15
C ASP A 92 7.57 -16.69 0.87
N VAL A 93 8.16 -17.88 0.86
CA VAL A 93 8.91 -18.39 -0.28
C VAL A 93 7.98 -18.46 -1.50
N LEU A 94 8.40 -17.83 -2.60
CA LEU A 94 7.77 -18.02 -3.91
C LEU A 94 7.97 -19.48 -4.35
N ILE A 95 6.89 -20.26 -4.35
CA ILE A 95 6.86 -21.60 -4.95
C ILE A 95 6.35 -21.44 -6.39
N PHE A 96 7.18 -21.86 -7.35
CA PHE A 96 6.85 -21.92 -8.78
C PHE A 96 6.27 -23.28 -9.16
#